data_AF-A0A131Y4B2-F1
#
_entry.id   AF-A0A131Y4B2-F1
#
_cell.length_a   1.000
_cell.length_b   1.000
_cell.length_c   1.000
_cell.angle_alpha   90.00
_cell.angle_beta   90.00
_cell.angle_gamma   90.00
#
_symmetry.space_group_name_H-M   'P 1'
#
loop_
_entity.id
_entity.type
_entity.pdbx_description
1 polymer ?
#
loop_
_entity_poly.entity_id
_entity_poly.type
_entity_poly.pdbx_seq_one_letter_code
_entity_poly.pdbx_strand_id
1 'polypeptide(L)'
;VALVGVTNSKGSGVPNPLAPRSHGIELLRLFRGGPKAMWALAEGLLWTPGNDGLCGVSLHENVRYLVTGSLHGAKPWVSACGFVRPWNSLTRKQRKGFQRLYQQGCRCSVRLQPGPNTQCEWETAFRGVEDCQEQYAMCVPQANSGCTWLGGTPYRNCLKRNSAALVEREEP
;
A
#
# COMPACT_ATOMS: atom_id res chain seq x y z
N VAL A 1 2.59 -1.70 9.33
CA VAL A 1 2.05 -0.54 8.57
C VAL A 1 2.34 0.71 9.36
N ALA A 2 3.17 1.59 8.81
CA ALA A 2 3.64 2.79 9.50
C ALA A 2 3.65 4.00 8.55
N LEU A 3 3.44 5.18 9.11
CA LEU A 3 3.81 6.45 8.50
C LEU A 3 5.23 6.78 8.98
N VAL A 4 6.14 6.94 8.03
CA VAL A 4 7.55 7.26 8.29
C VAL A 4 7.93 8.55 7.56
N GLY A 5 8.73 9.40 8.19
CA GLY A 5 9.43 10.50 7.53
C GLY A 5 10.82 10.03 7.11
N VAL A 6 11.22 10.25 5.87
CA VAL A 6 12.56 9.89 5.42
C VAL A 6 13.52 10.99 5.83
N THR A 7 14.49 10.63 6.66
CA THR A 7 15.57 11.51 7.10
C THR A 7 16.77 11.30 6.18
N ASN A 8 17.91 11.92 6.50
CA ASN A 8 19.12 11.77 5.68
C ASN A 8 19.43 10.28 5.49
N SER A 9 19.49 9.86 4.22
CA SER A 9 19.85 8.50 3.86
C SER A 9 21.26 8.21 4.34
N LYS A 10 21.40 7.53 5.49
CA LYS A 10 22.66 6.87 5.86
C LYS A 10 22.90 5.72 4.89
N GLY A 11 23.29 6.04 3.66
CA GLY A 11 23.74 5.07 2.69
C GLY A 11 25.05 4.48 3.22
N SER A 12 25.03 3.23 3.66
CA SER A 12 26.26 2.47 3.78
C SER A 12 26.81 2.29 2.36
N GLY A 13 27.75 3.14 1.97
CA GLY A 13 28.41 3.07 0.68
C GLY A 13 29.28 1.82 0.58
N VAL A 14 28.85 0.85 -0.24
CA VAL A 14 29.68 -0.17 -0.90
C VAL A 14 28.99 -0.57 -2.23
N PRO A 15 29.70 -0.67 -3.37
CA PRO A 15 29.12 -0.89 -4.69
C PRO A 15 28.81 -2.38 -4.94
N ASN A 16 27.95 -2.98 -4.12
CA ASN A 16 27.33 -4.26 -4.47
C ASN A 16 25.81 -4.06 -4.68
N PRO A 17 25.32 -4.06 -5.93
CA PRO A 17 23.90 -3.87 -6.22
C PRO A 17 22.99 -4.99 -5.70
N LEU A 18 23.57 -6.12 -5.26
CA LEU A 18 22.84 -7.24 -4.64
C LEU A 18 22.70 -7.07 -3.12
N ALA A 19 23.50 -6.22 -2.49
CA ALA A 19 23.45 -6.02 -1.05
C ALA A 19 22.19 -5.21 -0.66
N PRO A 20 21.53 -5.53 0.47
CA PRO A 20 20.42 -4.73 0.97
C PRO A 20 20.83 -3.29 1.26
N ARG A 21 19.92 -2.35 0.97
CA ARG A 21 20.08 -0.94 1.32
C ARG A 21 19.23 -0.60 2.53
N SER A 22 19.61 0.45 3.24
CA SER A 22 18.83 1.03 4.32
C SER A 22 18.60 2.51 4.08
N HIS A 23 17.45 3.00 4.54
CA HIS A 23 17.08 4.41 4.55
C HIS A 23 16.97 4.89 5.99
N GLY A 24 17.48 6.10 6.25
CA GLY A 24 17.24 6.80 7.51
C GLY A 24 15.77 7.21 7.59
N ILE A 25 15.11 6.90 8.70
CA ILE A 25 13.70 7.24 8.90
C ILE A 25 13.42 7.77 10.31
N GLU A 26 12.33 8.50 10.43
CA GLU A 26 11.67 8.84 11.68
C GLU A 26 10.27 8.19 11.69
N LEU A 27 9.95 7.45 12.76
CA LEU A 27 8.62 6.88 12.94
C LEU A 27 7.63 7.97 13.36
N LEU A 28 6.71 8.34 12.46
CA LEU A 28 5.69 9.35 12.75
C LEU A 28 4.42 8.74 13.35
N ARG A 29 4.01 7.56 12.86
CA ARG A 29 2.84 6.84 13.39
C ARG A 29 2.88 5.36 13.02
N LEU A 30 2.53 4.49 13.98
CA LEU A 30 2.28 3.08 13.73
C LEU A 30 0.76 2.81 13.64
N PHE A 31 0.29 2.31 12.50
CA PHE A 31 -1.13 1.95 12.31
C PHE A 31 -1.40 0.48 12.61
N ARG A 32 -0.45 -0.39 12.29
CA ARG A 32 -0.54 -1.84 12.54
C ARG A 32 0.85 -2.41 12.76
N GLY A 33 1.03 -3.05 13.91
CA GLY A 33 2.26 -3.71 14.34
C GLY A 33 2.23 -3.94 15.85
N GLY A 34 2.99 -4.93 16.34
CA GLY A 34 3.19 -5.16 17.77
C GLY A 34 4.34 -4.33 18.35
N PRO A 35 4.64 -4.47 19.66
CA PRO A 35 5.73 -3.76 20.32
C PRO A 35 7.09 -3.91 19.62
N LYS A 36 7.39 -5.13 19.13
CA LYS A 36 8.62 -5.41 18.39
C LYS A 36 8.76 -4.55 17.12
N ALA A 37 7.66 -4.27 16.41
CA ALA A 37 7.69 -3.42 15.23
C ALA A 37 7.89 -1.95 15.59
N MET A 38 7.31 -1.51 16.70
CA MET A 38 7.51 -0.16 17.23
C MET A 38 8.99 0.07 17.57
N TRP A 39 9.61 -0.84 18.32
CA TRP A 39 11.02 -0.75 18.69
C TRP A 39 11.95 -0.79 17.47
N ALA A 40 11.73 -1.74 16.55
CA ALA A 40 12.51 -1.85 15.33
C ALA A 40 12.45 -0.60 14.44
N LEU A 41 11.28 0.04 14.34
CA LEU A 41 11.13 1.29 13.58
C LEU A 41 11.70 2.50 14.33
N ALA A 42 11.72 2.48 15.67
CA ALA A 42 12.31 3.54 16.48
C ALA A 42 13.84 3.58 16.40
N GLU A 43 14.50 2.49 15.98
CA GLU A 43 15.94 2.49 15.65
C GLU A 43 16.29 3.39 14.46
N GLY A 44 15.29 3.82 13.67
CA GLY A 44 15.45 4.84 12.64
C GLY A 44 16.05 4.33 11.32
N LEU A 45 16.07 3.01 11.10
CA LEU A 45 16.52 2.39 9.86
C LEU A 45 15.41 1.55 9.22
N LEU A 46 15.20 1.74 7.91
CA LEU A 46 14.27 0.96 7.11
C LEU A 46 15.01 0.24 5.99
N TRP A 47 14.95 -1.09 5.98
CA TRP A 47 15.70 -1.93 5.03
C TRP A 47 14.88 -2.24 3.78
N THR A 48 15.58 -2.40 2.67
CA THR A 48 15.01 -2.73 1.37
C THR A 48 16.01 -3.55 0.55
N PRO A 49 15.55 -4.36 -0.42
CA PRO A 49 16.45 -4.96 -1.41
C PRO A 49 17.31 -3.94 -2.16
N GLY A 50 18.46 -4.42 -2.66
CA GLY A 50 19.54 -3.58 -3.17
C GLY A 50 19.20 -2.73 -4.40
N ASN A 51 18.28 -3.19 -5.24
CA ASN A 51 17.88 -2.48 -6.45
C ASN A 51 16.43 -2.81 -6.82
N ASP A 52 15.86 -2.04 -7.74
CA ASP A 52 14.46 -2.13 -8.13
C ASP A 52 14.11 -3.49 -8.77
N GLY A 53 15.06 -4.12 -9.48
CA GLY A 53 14.92 -5.48 -10.03
C GLY A 53 14.78 -6.56 -8.96
N LEU A 54 15.27 -6.31 -7.74
CA LEU A 54 15.06 -7.15 -6.56
C LEU A 54 13.91 -6.66 -5.67
N CYS A 55 12.99 -5.85 -6.22
CA CYS A 55 11.92 -5.18 -5.49
C CYS A 55 12.42 -4.19 -4.42
N GLY A 56 13.57 -3.58 -4.66
CA GLY A 56 14.07 -2.47 -3.86
C GLY A 56 13.21 -1.22 -4.02
N VAL A 57 13.18 -0.36 -3.00
CA VAL A 57 12.49 0.93 -3.04
C VAL A 57 13.47 2.08 -2.84
N SER A 58 13.23 3.15 -3.59
CA SER A 58 13.94 4.41 -3.46
C SER A 58 13.05 5.41 -2.71
N LEU A 59 13.53 5.88 -1.56
CA LEU A 59 12.83 6.82 -0.71
C LEU A 59 13.55 8.17 -0.76
N HIS A 60 12.79 9.25 -0.88
CA HIS A 60 13.33 10.60 -0.99
C HIS A 60 13.30 11.32 0.34
N GLU A 61 14.37 12.03 0.66
CA GLU A 61 14.50 12.84 1.88
C GLU A 61 13.37 13.87 2.00
N ASN A 62 12.98 14.17 3.24
CA ASN A 62 11.90 15.11 3.57
C ASN A 62 10.51 14.73 3.03
N VAL A 63 10.36 13.51 2.51
CA VAL A 63 9.06 12.96 2.10
C VAL A 63 8.55 12.01 3.18
N ARG A 64 7.25 12.11 3.48
CA ARG A 64 6.55 11.18 4.38
C ARG A 64 5.95 10.06 3.56
N TYR A 65 6.20 8.82 3.94
CA TYR A 65 5.67 7.63 3.26
C TYR A 65 4.77 6.83 4.19
N LEU A 66 3.66 6.34 3.65
CA LEU A 66 2.97 5.20 4.24
C LEU A 66 3.63 3.92 3.71
N VAL A 67 4.08 3.07 4.62
CA VAL A 67 4.76 1.82 4.29
C VAL A 67 4.08 0.61 4.93
N THR A 68 3.89 -0.44 4.14
CA THR A 68 3.67 -1.80 4.63
C THR A 68 4.95 -2.61 4.47
N GLY A 69 5.24 -3.46 5.44
CA GLY A 69 6.46 -4.24 5.44
C GLY A 69 6.40 -5.37 6.47
N SER A 70 7.46 -6.16 6.51
CA SER A 70 7.68 -7.26 7.44
C SER A 70 8.83 -6.96 8.39
N LEU A 71 8.95 -7.74 9.46
CA LEU A 71 10.14 -7.76 10.31
C LEU A 71 10.96 -9.00 9.97
N HIS A 72 12.23 -8.81 9.61
CA HIS A 72 13.21 -9.91 9.50
C HIS A 72 14.15 -9.81 10.71
N GLY A 73 13.93 -10.66 11.70
CA GLY A 73 14.59 -10.52 13.01
C GLY A 73 14.13 -9.24 13.72
N ALA A 74 15.05 -8.31 13.96
CA ALA A 74 14.77 -6.98 14.51
C ALA A 74 14.78 -5.86 13.44
N LYS A 75 14.98 -6.20 12.16
CA LYS A 75 15.09 -5.22 11.08
C LYS A 75 13.72 -5.05 10.41
N PRO A 76 13.20 -3.82 10.26
CA PRO A 76 12.00 -3.58 9.45
C PRO A 76 12.38 -3.53 7.97
N TRP A 77 11.63 -4.28 7.16
CA TRP A 77 11.85 -4.43 5.73
C TRP A 77 10.65 -3.99 4.91
N VAL A 78 10.92 -3.29 3.81
CA VAL A 78 9.94 -2.92 2.79
C VAL A 78 10.41 -3.39 1.42
N SER A 79 9.47 -3.54 0.50
CA SER A 79 9.75 -3.87 -0.89
C SER A 79 8.75 -3.19 -1.82
N ALA A 80 9.07 -3.16 -3.10
CA ALA A 80 8.20 -2.61 -4.15
C ALA A 80 6.88 -3.39 -4.31
N CYS A 81 6.82 -4.64 -3.85
CA CYS A 81 5.59 -5.43 -3.80
C CYS A 81 4.63 -4.98 -2.69
N GLY A 82 5.12 -4.21 -1.72
CA GLY A 82 4.31 -3.65 -0.65
C GLY A 82 3.66 -2.31 -1.03
N PHE A 83 2.81 -1.80 -0.15
CA PHE A 83 2.30 -0.45 -0.23
C PHE A 83 3.37 0.54 0.28
N VAL A 84 4.09 1.18 -0.63
CA VAL A 84 5.08 2.23 -0.34
C VAL A 84 4.73 3.46 -1.15
N ARG A 85 4.04 4.43 -0.52
CA ARG A 85 3.51 5.63 -1.22
C ARG A 85 3.70 6.91 -0.42
N PRO A 86 4.02 8.04 -1.06
CA PRO A 86 4.04 9.34 -0.38
C PRO A 86 2.70 9.65 0.27
N TRP A 87 2.69 10.03 1.55
CA TRP A 87 1.47 10.28 2.33
C TRP A 87 0.49 11.25 1.66
N ASN A 88 1.03 12.25 0.97
CA ASN A 88 0.24 13.28 0.31
C ASN A 88 -0.42 12.80 -0.99
N SER A 89 0.06 11.71 -1.60
CA SER A 89 -0.57 11.13 -2.80
C SER A 89 -1.77 10.23 -2.46
N LEU A 90 -1.99 9.89 -1.19
CA LEU A 90 -3.09 9.03 -0.79
C LEU A 90 -4.43 9.77 -0.85
N THR A 91 -5.45 9.08 -1.35
CA THR A 91 -6.82 9.61 -1.33
C THR A 91 -7.32 9.78 0.11
N ARG A 92 -8.37 10.59 0.27
CA ARG A 92 -9.03 10.73 1.59
C ARG A 92 -9.56 9.40 2.11
N LYS A 93 -10.05 8.52 1.21
CA LYS A 93 -10.56 7.20 1.56
C LYS A 93 -9.43 6.28 2.04
N GLN A 94 -8.29 6.24 1.33
CA GLN A 94 -7.11 5.46 1.74
C GLN A 94 -6.58 5.91 3.11
N ARG A 95 -6.43 7.22 3.34
CA ARG A 95 -5.99 7.74 4.64
C ARG A 95 -6.91 7.32 5.79
N LYS A 96 -8.24 7.43 5.61
CA LYS A 96 -9.22 6.93 6.59
C LYS A 96 -9.18 5.41 6.73
N GLY A 97 -8.96 4.71 5.62
CA GLY A 97 -8.74 3.28 5.51
C GLY A 97 -7.67 2.79 6.48
N PHE A 98 -6.44 3.25 6.30
CA PHE A 98 -5.31 2.86 7.14
C PHE A 98 -5.44 3.31 8.59
N GLN A 99 -6.09 4.44 8.85
CA GLN A 99 -6.28 4.93 10.20
C GLN A 99 -7.25 4.05 11.02
N ARG A 100 -8.37 3.61 10.44
CA ARG A 100 -9.45 2.95 11.20
C ARG A 100 -10.28 1.95 10.40
N LEU A 101 -10.55 2.20 9.12
CA LEU A 101 -11.61 1.45 8.43
C LEU A 101 -11.17 0.07 7.92
N TYR A 102 -9.92 -0.08 7.47
CA TYR A 102 -9.45 -1.35 6.91
C TYR A 102 -9.45 -2.50 7.92
N GLN A 103 -9.44 -2.20 9.23
CA GLN A 103 -9.58 -3.22 10.28
C GLN A 103 -10.91 -3.99 10.18
N GLN A 104 -11.99 -3.32 9.76
CA GLN A 104 -13.32 -3.92 9.61
C GLN A 104 -13.36 -4.94 8.46
N GLY A 105 -12.50 -4.75 7.45
CA GLY A 105 -12.37 -5.62 6.30
C GLY A 105 -11.40 -6.79 6.49
N CYS A 106 -10.71 -6.90 7.64
CA CYS A 106 -9.66 -7.92 7.84
C CYS A 106 -10.15 -9.38 7.72
N ARG A 107 -11.46 -9.64 7.88
CA ARG A 107 -12.05 -10.98 7.67
C ARG A 107 -12.39 -11.26 6.20
N CYS A 108 -12.26 -10.26 5.34
CA CYS A 108 -12.53 -10.35 3.93
C CYS A 108 -11.24 -10.43 3.12
N SER A 109 -11.28 -11.21 2.05
CA SER A 109 -10.20 -11.33 1.08
C SER A 109 -10.54 -10.54 -0.17
N VAL A 110 -9.53 -9.83 -0.69
CA VAL A 110 -9.56 -9.23 -2.03
C VAL A 110 -8.82 -10.19 -2.96
N ARG A 111 -9.42 -10.49 -4.11
CA ARG A 111 -8.85 -11.39 -5.11
C ARG A 111 -8.68 -10.69 -6.45
N LEU A 112 -7.69 -11.12 -7.21
CA LEU A 112 -7.44 -10.62 -8.56
C LEU A 112 -8.23 -11.38 -9.63
N GLN A 113 -8.56 -12.64 -9.36
CA GLN A 113 -9.20 -13.55 -10.30
C GLN A 113 -10.68 -13.79 -9.91
N PRO A 114 -11.54 -14.15 -10.86
CA PRO A 114 -12.91 -14.58 -10.56
C PRO A 114 -12.93 -15.80 -9.63
N GLY A 115 -14.01 -15.95 -8.87
CA GLY A 115 -14.16 -17.05 -7.90
C GLY A 115 -15.46 -16.96 -7.09
N PRO A 116 -15.54 -17.60 -5.89
CA PRO A 116 -16.77 -17.66 -5.10
C PRO A 116 -17.27 -16.28 -4.65
N ASN A 117 -18.59 -16.05 -4.66
CA ASN A 117 -19.23 -14.77 -4.31
C ASN A 117 -19.07 -14.32 -2.84
N THR A 118 -18.16 -14.95 -2.09
CA THR A 118 -17.85 -14.64 -0.69
C THR A 118 -16.68 -13.67 -0.54
N GLN A 119 -15.95 -13.36 -1.62
CA GLN A 119 -14.76 -12.48 -1.63
C GLN A 119 -14.95 -11.30 -2.58
N CYS A 120 -14.21 -10.20 -2.34
CA CYS A 120 -14.26 -9.03 -3.22
C CYS A 120 -13.30 -9.18 -4.39
N GLU A 121 -13.83 -9.10 -5.61
CA GLU A 121 -13.04 -9.17 -6.84
C GLU A 121 -12.48 -7.82 -7.26
N TRP A 122 -11.18 -7.74 -7.54
CA TRP A 122 -10.47 -6.50 -7.87
C TRP A 122 -10.47 -6.24 -9.39
N GLU A 123 -11.65 -6.00 -9.94
CA GLU A 123 -11.94 -5.79 -11.37
C GLU A 123 -11.28 -4.55 -12.00
N THR A 124 -10.93 -3.55 -11.18
CA THR A 124 -10.33 -2.29 -11.63
C THR A 124 -8.79 -2.30 -11.58
N ALA A 125 -8.19 -3.37 -11.05
CA ALA A 125 -6.74 -3.55 -11.07
C ALA A 125 -6.23 -3.75 -12.50
N PHE A 126 -5.06 -3.19 -12.79
CA PHE A 126 -4.30 -3.43 -14.04
C PHE A 126 -5.07 -3.12 -15.35
N ARG A 127 -6.14 -2.32 -15.30
CA ARG A 127 -6.91 -1.91 -16.48
C ARG A 127 -6.25 -0.81 -17.32
N GLY A 128 -5.08 -0.32 -16.90
CA GLY A 128 -4.39 0.82 -17.54
C GLY A 128 -5.12 2.16 -17.40
N VAL A 129 -6.14 2.24 -16.54
CA VAL A 129 -6.88 3.45 -16.14
C VAL A 129 -6.81 3.60 -14.62
N GLU A 130 -7.42 4.64 -14.06
CA GLU A 130 -7.46 4.87 -12.61
C GLU A 130 -8.05 3.67 -11.85
N ASP A 131 -7.33 3.09 -10.89
CA ASP A 131 -7.83 1.96 -10.09
C ASP A 131 -8.85 2.45 -9.05
N CYS A 132 -10.13 2.35 -9.39
CA CYS A 132 -11.20 2.86 -8.54
C CYS A 132 -11.34 2.09 -7.23
N GLN A 133 -11.10 0.78 -7.22
CA GLN A 133 -11.27 -0.04 -6.02
C GLN A 133 -10.15 0.22 -5.01
N GLU A 134 -8.90 0.33 -5.48
CA GLU A 134 -7.75 0.69 -4.64
C GLU A 134 -7.93 2.08 -4.01
N GLN A 135 -8.41 3.04 -4.80
CA GLN A 135 -8.40 4.45 -4.43
C GLN A 135 -9.62 4.88 -3.61
N TYR A 136 -10.80 4.32 -3.89
CA TYR A 136 -12.07 4.85 -3.36
C TYR A 136 -12.99 3.83 -2.69
N ALA A 137 -12.65 2.54 -2.71
CA ALA A 137 -13.45 1.49 -2.10
C ALA A 137 -12.72 0.79 -0.95
N MET A 138 -13.44 -0.11 -0.26
CA MET A 138 -12.89 -1.04 0.72
C MET A 138 -13.73 -2.31 0.71
N CYS A 139 -13.09 -3.47 0.82
CA CYS A 139 -13.80 -4.73 0.94
C CYS A 139 -14.25 -4.95 2.39
N VAL A 140 -15.56 -5.18 2.62
CA VAL A 140 -16.14 -5.33 3.97
C VAL A 140 -17.12 -6.50 4.05
N PRO A 141 -17.35 -7.06 5.25
CA PRO A 141 -18.34 -8.10 5.45
C PRO A 141 -19.76 -7.60 5.14
N GLN A 142 -20.54 -8.44 4.47
CA GLN A 142 -21.97 -8.27 4.25
C GLN A 142 -22.76 -9.20 5.18
N ALA A 143 -23.95 -8.78 5.62
CA ALA A 143 -24.73 -9.45 6.67
C ALA A 143 -25.02 -10.95 6.41
N ASN A 144 -25.12 -11.36 5.14
CA ASN A 144 -25.63 -12.69 4.76
C ASN A 144 -24.56 -13.58 4.07
N SER A 145 -23.34 -13.65 4.63
CA SER A 145 -22.27 -14.62 4.29
C SER A 145 -21.29 -14.30 3.13
N GLY A 146 -20.99 -13.02 2.89
CA GLY A 146 -19.98 -12.65 1.89
C GLY A 146 -19.27 -11.35 2.18
N CYS A 147 -18.40 -10.94 1.26
CA CYS A 147 -17.69 -9.68 1.31
C CYS A 147 -18.01 -8.86 0.05
N THR A 148 -18.18 -7.55 0.22
CA THR A 148 -18.55 -6.65 -0.88
C THR A 148 -17.75 -5.36 -0.85
N TRP A 149 -17.63 -4.72 -2.01
CA TRP A 149 -16.99 -3.42 -2.16
C TRP A 149 -17.88 -2.30 -1.61
N LEU A 150 -17.41 -1.65 -0.56
CA LEU A 150 -18.03 -0.46 0.00
C LEU A 150 -17.32 0.81 -0.49
N GLY A 151 -17.97 1.51 -1.41
CA GLY A 151 -17.52 2.80 -1.93
C GLY A 151 -18.62 3.86 -1.87
N GLY A 152 -18.20 5.14 -1.77
CA GLY A 152 -19.12 6.28 -1.81
C GLY A 152 -19.25 6.89 -3.20
N THR A 153 -19.69 8.15 -3.27
CA THR A 153 -19.78 8.92 -4.52
C THR A 153 -18.46 8.96 -5.32
N PRO A 154 -17.27 9.16 -4.71
CA PRO A 154 -16.01 9.14 -5.47
C PRO A 154 -15.76 7.82 -6.21
N TYR A 155 -16.11 6.69 -5.59
CA TYR A 155 -15.96 5.37 -6.19
C TYR A 155 -16.87 5.21 -7.42
N ARG A 156 -18.15 5.55 -7.28
CA ARG A 156 -19.12 5.52 -8.38
C ARG A 156 -18.73 6.44 -9.54
N ASN A 157 -18.23 7.64 -9.23
CA ASN A 157 -17.81 8.59 -10.25
C ASN A 157 -16.56 8.09 -11.00
N CYS A 158 -15.61 7.49 -10.30
CA CYS A 158 -14.44 6.85 -10.92
C CYS A 158 -14.87 5.74 -11.90
N LEU A 159 -15.75 4.83 -11.47
CA LEU A 159 -16.26 3.76 -12.34
C LEU A 159 -16.91 4.29 -13.61
N LYS A 160 -17.73 5.34 -13.50
CA LYS A 160 -18.38 5.99 -14.67
C LYS A 160 -17.38 6.64 -15.64
N ARG A 161 -16.31 7.25 -15.12
CA ARG A 161 -15.26 7.81 -15.98
C ARG A 161 -14.50 6.70 -16.70
N ASN A 162 -14.15 5.63 -15.99
CA ASN A 162 -13.45 4.50 -16.58
C ASN A 162 -14.27 3.77 -17.64
N SER A 163 -15.59 3.64 -17.47
CA SER A 163 -16.43 3.02 -18.50
C SER A 163 -16.41 3.81 -19.82
N ALA A 164 -16.29 5.13 -19.77
CA ALA A 164 -16.12 5.94 -20.98
C ALA A 164 -14.71 5.77 -21.57
N ALA A 165 -13.68 5.89 -20.73
CA ALA A 165 -12.28 5.82 -21.17
C ALA A 165 -11.86 4.44 -21.71
N LEU A 166 -12.50 3.35 -21.26
CA LEU A 166 -12.23 2.01 -21.79
C LEU A 166 -12.86 1.82 -23.17
N VAL A 167 -14.07 2.35 -23.41
CA VAL A 167 -14.70 2.33 -24.74
C VAL A 167 -13.85 3.08 -25.76
N GLU A 168 -13.35 4.27 -25.40
CA GLU A 168 -12.47 5.07 -26.28
C GLU A 168 -11.16 4.35 -26.65
N ARG A 169 -10.69 3.41 -25.83
CA ARG A 169 -9.46 2.63 -26.11
C ARG A 169 -9.70 1.39 -26.96
N GLU A 170 -10.95 0.93 -27.04
CA GLU A 170 -11.35 -0.20 -27.88
C GLU A 170 -11.72 0.26 -29.31
N GLU A 171 -11.83 1.57 -29.54
CA GLU A 171 -11.99 2.13 -30.89
C GLU A 171 -10.63 2.18 -31.63
N PRO A 172 -10.54 1.62 -32.86
CA PRO A 172 -9.30 1.49 -33.63
C PRO A 172 -8.77 2.79 -34.23
#